data_AF-R9KV92-F1
#
_entry.id   AF-R9KV92-F1
#
_cell.length_a   1.000
_cell.length_b   1.000
_cell.length_c   1.000
_cell.angle_alpha   90.00
_cell.angle_beta   90.00
_cell.angle_gamma   90.00
#
_symmetry.space_group_name_H-M   'P 1'
#
loop_
_entity.id
_entity.type
_entity.pdbx_description
1 polymer ?
#
loop_
_entity_poly.entity_id
_entity_poly.type
_entity_poly.pdbx_seq_one_letter_code
_entity_poly.pdbx_strand_id
1 'polypeptide(L)'
;MRGLTGRKTALLSTLALVAALSAGMLAGCAEPSEGGTSMASTDPVTMTTKTLVKTATNEMTLVDWDVTADESPLTISSDDARFADYLASLEELTGFDIESITMKVTVTEFAGAEIAATHENVTDNMYRIDALEAVVDGQTITYADGDFK
;
A
#
# COMPACT_ATOMS: atom_id res chain seq x y z
N MET A 1 -53.88 -1.09 16.33
CA MET A 1 -53.83 -2.53 16.71
C MET A 1 -53.00 -3.23 15.64
N ARG A 2 -51.68 -3.35 15.81
CA ARG A 2 -50.93 -4.50 16.35
C ARG A 2 -51.19 -5.82 15.60
N GLY A 3 -50.14 -6.30 14.93
CA GLY A 3 -49.96 -7.67 14.40
C GLY A 3 -49.15 -7.62 13.11
N LEU A 4 -48.09 -8.41 12.85
CA LEU A 4 -47.49 -9.53 13.57
C LEU A 4 -45.97 -9.57 13.29
N THR A 5 -45.21 -9.70 14.38
CA THR A 5 -44.06 -10.58 14.63
C THR A 5 -43.50 -11.42 13.47
N GLY A 6 -42.22 -11.19 13.16
CA GLY A 6 -41.17 -12.21 13.31
C GLY A 6 -40.79 -13.09 12.11
N ARG A 7 -39.54 -12.96 11.68
CA ARG A 7 -38.70 -14.13 11.36
C ARG A 7 -37.23 -13.80 11.59
N LYS A 8 -36.71 -14.26 12.72
CA LYS A 8 -35.27 -14.45 12.95
C LYS A 8 -34.87 -15.67 12.13
N THR A 9 -33.93 -15.51 11.21
CA THR A 9 -33.23 -16.65 10.59
C THR A 9 -31.77 -16.55 11.03
N ALA A 10 -31.44 -17.32 12.05
CA ALA A 10 -30.07 -17.62 12.42
C ALA A 10 -29.49 -18.52 11.33
N LEU A 11 -28.38 -18.12 10.73
CA LEU A 11 -27.55 -18.98 9.90
C LEU A 11 -26.23 -19.18 10.64
N LEU A 12 -26.18 -20.28 11.38
CA LEU A 12 -24.98 -20.94 11.86
C LEU A 12 -24.32 -21.60 10.64
N SER A 13 -23.08 -21.22 10.35
CA SER A 13 -22.17 -22.01 9.52
C SER A 13 -20.78 -21.99 10.14
N THR A 14 -20.58 -22.87 11.11
CA THR A 14 -19.26 -23.37 11.53
C THR A 14 -18.75 -24.33 10.44
N LEU A 15 -17.63 -24.00 9.79
CA LEU A 15 -16.77 -25.01 9.16
C LEU A 15 -15.36 -24.89 9.72
N ALA A 16 -14.85 -26.06 10.09
CA ALA A 16 -13.63 -26.30 10.83
C ALA A 16 -12.46 -26.61 9.90
N LEU A 17 -11.27 -26.25 10.38
CA LEU A 17 -9.99 -26.97 10.28
C LEU A 17 -9.52 -27.49 8.90
N VAL A 18 -8.43 -26.88 8.40
CA VAL A 18 -7.33 -27.65 7.79
C VAL A 18 -6.01 -27.11 8.33
N ALA A 19 -5.32 -27.95 9.08
CA ALA A 19 -3.93 -27.81 9.46
C ALA A 19 -3.06 -28.62 8.49
N ALA A 20 -1.91 -28.08 8.05
CA ALA A 20 -0.71 -28.87 7.76
C ALA A 20 0.50 -27.96 7.55
N LEU A 21 1.31 -27.93 8.61
CA LEU A 21 2.69 -27.50 8.70
C LEU A 21 3.56 -28.27 7.67
N SER A 22 4.39 -27.57 6.89
CA SER A 22 5.59 -28.20 6.31
C SER A 22 6.77 -27.24 6.38
N ALA A 23 7.52 -27.39 7.47
CA ALA A 23 8.88 -26.89 7.58
C ALA A 23 9.80 -27.72 6.66
N GLY A 24 10.44 -27.06 5.70
CA GLY A 24 11.52 -27.62 4.91
C GLY A 24 12.83 -26.94 5.25
N MET A 25 13.53 -27.45 6.26
CA MET A 25 14.95 -27.19 6.44
C MET A 25 15.73 -28.01 5.40
N LEU A 26 16.46 -27.34 4.51
CA LEU A 26 17.62 -27.91 3.86
C LEU A 26 18.83 -27.02 4.13
N ALA A 27 19.62 -27.47 5.11
CA ALA A 27 20.99 -27.04 5.30
C ALA A 27 21.82 -27.52 4.09
N GLY A 28 22.35 -26.58 3.33
CA GLY A 28 23.40 -26.81 2.34
C GLY A 28 24.59 -25.93 2.68
N CYS A 29 25.60 -26.52 3.31
CA CYS A 29 26.92 -25.90 3.43
C CYS A 29 27.61 -25.91 2.06
N ALA A 30 27.89 -24.75 1.50
CA ALA A 30 28.91 -24.55 0.47
C ALA A 30 29.43 -23.10 0.53
N GLU A 31 30.63 -22.91 1.06
CA GLU A 31 31.49 -21.75 0.78
C GLU A 31 32.37 -22.06 -0.47
N PRO A 32 33.10 -21.09 -1.04
CA PRO A 32 32.60 -19.94 -1.78
C PRO A 32 33.15 -19.98 -3.22
N SER A 33 32.33 -19.63 -4.21
CA SER A 33 32.83 -19.35 -5.56
C SER A 33 32.62 -17.87 -5.86
N GLU A 34 33.72 -17.13 -5.78
CA GLU A 34 33.88 -15.80 -6.35
C GLU A 34 33.55 -15.82 -7.84
N GLY A 35 32.87 -14.76 -8.32
CA GLY A 35 32.68 -14.54 -9.75
C GLY A 35 31.28 -14.87 -10.26
N GLY A 36 30.28 -14.21 -9.70
CA GLY A 36 28.98 -14.09 -10.34
C GLY A 36 28.41 -12.74 -9.96
N THR A 37 28.29 -11.82 -10.92
CA THR A 37 27.31 -10.76 -10.81
C THR A 37 25.95 -11.44 -10.65
N SER A 38 25.53 -11.65 -9.41
CA SER A 38 24.17 -12.09 -9.11
C SER A 38 23.27 -11.05 -9.74
N MET A 39 22.69 -11.39 -10.90
CA MET A 39 21.33 -10.99 -11.20
C MET A 39 20.55 -11.39 -9.97
N ALA A 40 20.33 -10.45 -9.05
CA ALA A 40 19.58 -10.72 -7.85
C ALA A 40 18.25 -11.30 -8.32
N SER A 41 18.00 -12.59 -8.05
CA SER A 41 16.65 -13.11 -7.98
C SER A 41 15.97 -12.22 -6.96
N THR A 42 15.34 -11.14 -7.44
CA THR A 42 14.66 -10.21 -6.58
C THR A 42 13.46 -10.99 -6.10
N ASP A 43 13.45 -11.30 -4.82
CA ASP A 43 12.38 -12.01 -4.15
C ASP A 43 11.02 -11.46 -4.63
N PRO A 44 10.07 -12.30 -5.07
CA PRO A 44 8.76 -11.85 -5.55
C PRO A 44 8.11 -10.82 -4.61
N VAL A 45 8.23 -10.99 -3.30
CA VAL A 45 7.74 -10.03 -2.29
C VAL A 45 8.36 -8.65 -2.48
N THR A 46 9.66 -8.58 -2.74
CA THR A 46 10.38 -7.32 -3.01
C THR A 46 9.91 -6.68 -4.31
N MET A 47 9.63 -7.46 -5.36
CA MET A 47 9.11 -6.94 -6.63
C MET A 47 7.67 -6.41 -6.49
N THR A 48 6.81 -7.13 -5.76
CA THR A 48 5.45 -6.68 -5.43
C THR A 48 5.50 -5.38 -4.63
N THR A 49 6.33 -5.33 -3.58
CA THR A 49 6.49 -4.13 -2.75
C THR A 49 6.99 -2.94 -3.57
N LYS A 50 8.02 -3.13 -4.41
CA LYS A 50 8.53 -2.07 -5.29
C LYS A 50 7.49 -1.57 -6.28
N THR A 51 6.73 -2.48 -6.88
CA THR A 51 5.67 -2.14 -7.84
C THR A 51 4.60 -1.31 -7.14
N LEU A 52 4.09 -1.78 -6.00
CA LEU A 52 3.06 -1.07 -5.24
C LEU A 52 3.55 0.31 -4.79
N VAL A 53 4.72 0.42 -4.16
CA VAL A 53 5.25 1.71 -3.66
C VAL A 53 5.44 2.71 -4.80
N LYS A 54 5.95 2.26 -5.97
CA LYS A 54 6.12 3.13 -7.14
C LYS A 54 4.79 3.58 -7.72
N THR A 55 3.83 2.67 -7.90
CA THR A 55 2.51 3.02 -8.41
C THR A 55 1.81 3.96 -7.45
N ALA A 56 1.84 3.67 -6.14
CA ALA A 56 1.27 4.51 -5.11
C ALA A 56 1.86 5.93 -5.11
N THR A 57 3.19 6.05 -5.18
CA THR A 57 3.87 7.34 -5.24
C THR A 57 3.50 8.13 -6.50
N ASN A 58 3.45 7.46 -7.66
CA ASN A 58 3.06 8.11 -8.92
C ASN A 58 1.61 8.61 -8.86
N GLU A 59 0.70 7.76 -8.39
CA GLU A 59 -0.73 8.08 -8.34
C GLU A 59 -1.04 9.20 -7.33
N MET A 60 -0.31 9.27 -6.21
CA MET A 60 -0.46 10.37 -5.24
C MET A 60 -0.22 11.75 -5.86
N THR A 61 0.62 11.84 -6.89
CA THR A 61 0.91 13.12 -7.58
C THR A 61 -0.18 13.53 -8.59
N LEU A 62 -1.11 12.62 -8.91
CA LEU A 62 -2.17 12.85 -9.90
C LEU A 62 -3.52 13.11 -9.26
N VAL A 63 -3.72 12.66 -8.02
CA VAL A 63 -4.95 12.84 -7.26
C VAL A 63 -4.89 14.14 -6.47
N ASP A 64 -5.96 14.91 -6.51
CA ASP A 64 -6.19 16.02 -5.58
C ASP A 64 -6.92 15.48 -4.35
N TRP A 65 -6.22 15.50 -3.20
CA TRP A 65 -6.70 14.88 -1.97
C TRP A 65 -7.43 15.86 -1.05
N ASP A 66 -7.46 17.15 -1.40
CA ASP A 66 -7.93 18.22 -0.52
C ASP A 66 -7.27 18.15 0.87
N VAL A 67 -5.96 17.86 0.89
CA VAL A 67 -5.12 17.85 2.10
C VAL A 67 -4.05 18.92 2.02
N THR A 68 -3.64 19.42 3.18
CA THR A 68 -2.58 20.44 3.30
C THR A 68 -1.36 19.89 4.03
N ALA A 69 -0.22 20.58 3.94
CA ALA A 69 1.00 20.17 4.66
C ALA A 69 0.83 20.15 6.19
N ASP A 70 -0.12 20.90 6.75
CA ASP A 70 -0.43 20.91 8.18
C ASP A 70 -1.05 19.57 8.66
N GLU A 71 -1.58 18.77 7.74
CA GLU A 71 -2.12 17.43 8.02
C GLU A 71 -1.04 16.34 7.94
N SER A 72 0.22 16.71 7.71
CA SER A 72 1.34 15.77 7.69
C SER A 72 1.76 15.32 9.10
N PRO A 73 2.09 14.03 9.31
CA PRO A 73 2.01 12.92 8.36
C PRO A 73 0.56 12.44 8.16
N LEU A 74 0.18 12.25 6.90
CA LEU A 74 -1.09 11.67 6.52
C LEU A 74 -1.01 10.15 6.65
N THR A 75 -2.03 9.53 7.26
CA THR A 75 -2.16 8.07 7.27
C THR A 75 -3.26 7.66 6.29
N ILE A 76 -2.87 6.96 5.23
CA ILE A 76 -3.80 6.38 4.25
C ILE A 76 -4.05 4.92 4.64
N SER A 77 -5.30 4.51 4.81
CA SER A 77 -5.65 3.15 5.20
C SER A 77 -6.87 2.64 4.44
N SER A 78 -6.92 1.33 4.19
CA SER A 78 -8.10 0.63 3.67
C SER A 78 -9.32 0.73 4.59
N ASP A 79 -9.14 1.06 5.87
CA ASP A 79 -10.23 1.29 6.83
C ASP A 79 -10.85 2.69 6.73
N ASP A 80 -10.21 3.62 6.01
CA ASP A 80 -10.70 4.99 5.83
C ASP A 80 -11.34 5.17 4.44
N ALA A 81 -12.66 5.35 4.43
CA ALA A 81 -13.45 5.52 3.22
C ALA A 81 -13.03 6.74 2.37
N ARG A 82 -12.32 7.72 2.95
CA ARG A 82 -11.77 8.87 2.20
C ARG A 82 -10.81 8.44 1.10
N PHE A 83 -10.17 7.28 1.25
CA PHE A 83 -9.11 6.83 0.34
C PHE A 83 -9.54 5.63 -0.53
N ALA A 84 -10.80 5.23 -0.46
CA ALA A 84 -11.30 4.05 -1.16
C ALA A 84 -11.08 4.11 -2.68
N ASP A 85 -11.37 5.26 -3.31
CA ASP A 85 -11.21 5.42 -4.76
C ASP A 85 -9.75 5.33 -5.18
N TYR A 86 -8.85 5.96 -4.43
CA TYR A 86 -7.41 5.88 -4.68
C TYR A 86 -6.90 4.43 -4.53
N LEU A 87 -7.31 3.72 -3.48
CA LEU A 87 -6.89 2.34 -3.25
C LEU A 87 -7.44 1.40 -4.34
N ALA A 88 -8.66 1.62 -4.81
CA ALA A 88 -9.21 0.89 -5.95
C ALA A 88 -8.41 1.15 -7.24
N SER A 89 -7.95 2.39 -7.47
CA SER A 89 -7.05 2.70 -8.58
C SER A 89 -5.70 1.99 -8.46
N LEU A 90 -5.16 1.81 -7.24
CA LEU A 90 -3.93 1.04 -7.06
C LEU A 90 -4.12 -0.43 -7.44
N GLU A 91 -5.23 -1.05 -7.05
CA GLU A 91 -5.57 -2.42 -7.46
C GLU A 91 -5.70 -2.53 -8.98
N GLU A 92 -6.40 -1.59 -9.61
CA GLU A 92 -6.58 -1.56 -11.08
C GLU A 92 -5.24 -1.40 -11.82
N LEU A 93 -4.38 -0.49 -11.36
CA LEU A 93 -3.11 -0.17 -12.02
C LEU A 93 -2.04 -1.24 -11.82
N THR A 94 -2.04 -1.90 -10.66
CA THR A 94 -1.07 -2.95 -10.34
C THR A 94 -1.54 -4.34 -10.75
N GLY A 95 -2.85 -4.58 -10.78
CA GLY A 95 -3.46 -5.90 -10.93
C GLY A 95 -3.35 -6.77 -9.68
N PHE A 96 -2.98 -6.19 -8.53
CA PHE A 96 -2.86 -6.90 -7.25
C PHE A 96 -4.19 -6.96 -6.50
N ASP A 97 -4.38 -8.02 -5.72
CA ASP A 97 -5.44 -8.09 -4.70
C ASP A 97 -4.93 -7.46 -3.39
N ILE A 98 -5.34 -6.23 -3.08
CA ILE A 98 -4.88 -5.49 -1.91
C ILE A 98 -5.89 -5.67 -0.77
N GLU A 99 -5.73 -6.77 -0.02
CA GLU A 99 -6.63 -7.13 1.09
C GLU A 99 -6.63 -6.10 2.24
N SER A 100 -5.49 -5.49 2.50
CA SER A 100 -5.35 -4.40 3.47
C SER A 100 -4.10 -3.57 3.18
N ILE A 101 -4.15 -2.29 3.51
CA ILE A 101 -3.01 -1.39 3.35
C ILE A 101 -3.07 -0.26 4.37
N THR A 102 -1.92 0.09 4.93
CA THR A 102 -1.71 1.30 5.72
C THR A 102 -0.41 1.94 5.29
N MET A 103 -0.47 3.21 4.90
CA MET A 103 0.67 4.02 4.48
C MET A 103 0.80 5.26 5.35
N LYS A 104 2.03 5.60 5.72
CA LYS A 104 2.38 6.89 6.31
C LYS A 104 3.02 7.76 5.25
N VAL A 105 2.44 8.93 5.02
CA VAL A 105 2.82 9.83 3.95
C VAL A 105 3.18 11.20 4.52
N THR A 106 4.40 11.64 4.28
CA THR A 106 4.78 13.03 4.50
C THR A 106 4.22 13.88 3.36
N VAL A 107 3.57 14.99 3.70
CA VAL A 107 3.04 15.99 2.78
C VAL A 107 3.85 17.26 2.99
N THR A 108 4.48 17.76 1.93
CA THR A 108 5.20 19.03 1.99
C THR A 108 4.66 19.96 0.93
N GLU A 109 4.37 21.19 1.34
CA GLU A 109 3.98 22.25 0.43
C GLU A 109 5.20 22.82 -0.28
N PHE A 110 5.11 22.99 -1.59
CA PHE A 110 6.09 23.70 -2.39
C PHE A 110 5.43 24.89 -3.09
N ALA A 111 5.90 26.09 -2.77
CA ALA A 111 5.54 27.28 -3.53
C ALA A 111 6.24 27.25 -4.89
N GLY A 112 5.46 27.10 -5.96
CA GLY A 112 5.92 27.21 -7.33
C GLY A 112 6.46 28.62 -7.65
N ALA A 113 7.12 28.76 -8.80
CA ALA A 113 7.58 30.07 -9.25
C ALA A 113 6.37 30.97 -9.52
N GLU A 114 6.35 32.17 -8.91
CA GLU A 114 5.33 33.18 -9.18
C GLU A 114 5.29 33.49 -10.68
N ILE A 115 4.13 33.28 -11.31
CA ILE A 115 3.90 33.71 -12.69
C ILE A 115 3.63 35.22 -12.63
N ALA A 116 4.66 36.03 -12.88
CA ALA A 116 4.60 37.50 -12.81
C ALA A 116 3.51 38.16 -13.67
N ALA A 117 2.92 37.43 -14.63
CA ALA A 117 1.81 37.91 -15.45
C ALA A 117 0.44 37.77 -14.77
N THR A 118 0.25 36.78 -13.91
CA THR A 118 -1.05 36.48 -13.27
C THR A 118 -1.06 36.83 -11.79
N HIS A 119 0.11 37.06 -11.15
CA HIS A 119 0.26 37.20 -9.70
C HIS A 119 -0.36 36.02 -8.92
N GLU A 120 -0.44 34.85 -9.57
CA GLU A 120 -0.94 33.63 -8.97
C GLU A 120 0.25 32.90 -8.35
N ASN A 121 0.16 32.63 -7.04
CA ASN A 121 1.05 31.70 -6.38
C ASN A 121 0.47 30.30 -6.60
N VAL A 122 1.13 29.50 -7.43
CA VAL A 122 0.82 28.08 -7.55
C VAL A 122 1.50 27.39 -6.38
N THR A 123 0.71 26.70 -5.58
CA THR A 123 1.19 25.91 -4.45
C THR A 123 0.89 24.46 -4.77
N ASP A 124 1.94 23.64 -4.83
CA ASP A 124 1.82 22.21 -5.11
C ASP A 124 2.21 21.41 -3.88
N ASN A 125 1.43 20.37 -3.57
CA ASN A 125 1.80 19.40 -2.54
C ASN A 125 2.71 18.31 -3.14
N MET A 126 3.79 18.02 -2.44
CA MET A 126 4.62 16.86 -2.68
C MET A 126 4.33 15.79 -1.62
N TYR A 127 4.22 14.54 -2.07
CA TYR A 127 3.93 13.39 -1.24
C TYR A 127 5.13 12.44 -1.20
N ARG A 128 5.46 11.94 -0.01
CA ARG A 128 6.48 10.89 0.17
C ARG A 128 5.95 9.80 1.08
N ILE A 129 5.95 8.55 0.62
CA ILE A 129 5.66 7.39 1.45
C ILE A 129 6.86 7.13 2.37
N ASP A 130 6.67 7.31 3.67
CA ASP A 130 7.69 7.03 4.69
C ASP A 130 7.67 5.56 5.12
N ALA A 131 6.47 4.98 5.18
CA ALA A 131 6.26 3.58 5.51
C ALA A 131 4.98 3.04 4.87
N LEU A 132 4.98 1.74 4.57
CA LEU A 132 3.82 1.00 4.08
C LEU A 132 3.80 -0.38 4.70
N GLU A 133 2.64 -0.80 5.19
CA GLU A 133 2.34 -2.18 5.57
C GLU A 133 1.08 -2.61 4.82
N ALA A 134 1.12 -3.76 4.16
CA ALA A 134 -0.03 -4.25 3.39
C ALA A 134 -0.07 -5.78 3.37
N VAL A 135 -1.25 -6.31 3.07
CA VAL A 135 -1.43 -7.70 2.66
C VAL A 135 -1.86 -7.67 1.20
N VAL A 136 -1.04 -8.27 0.35
CA VAL A 136 -1.21 -8.27 -1.11
C VAL A 136 -1.09 -9.69 -1.62
N ASP A 137 -2.10 -10.16 -2.36
CA ASP A 137 -2.17 -11.53 -2.89
C ASP A 137 -1.89 -12.61 -1.79
N GLY A 138 -2.43 -12.41 -0.59
CA GLY A 138 -2.19 -13.27 0.58
C GLY A 138 -0.82 -13.14 1.25
N GLN A 139 0.01 -12.18 0.83
CA GLN A 139 1.37 -11.97 1.36
C GLN A 139 1.49 -10.65 2.11
N THR A 140 2.04 -10.69 3.32
CA THR A 140 2.38 -9.47 4.05
C THR A 140 3.63 -8.83 3.45
N ILE A 141 3.51 -7.55 3.11
CA ILE A 141 4.62 -6.72 2.64
C ILE A 141 4.82 -5.51 3.55
N THR A 142 6.08 -5.10 3.67
CA THR A 142 6.47 -3.93 4.45
C THR A 142 7.48 -3.11 3.67
N TYR A 143 7.40 -1.80 3.81
CA TYR A 143 8.35 -0.86 3.24
C TYR A 143 8.61 0.29 4.22
N ALA A 144 9.87 0.73 4.26
CA ALA A 144 10.31 1.98 4.85
C ALA A 144 11.11 2.81 3.82
N ASP A 145 11.03 4.15 3.90
CA ASP A 145 11.82 5.01 3.01
C ASP A 145 13.32 4.66 3.08
N GLY A 146 13.88 4.33 1.92
CA GLY A 146 15.27 3.92 1.78
C GLY A 146 15.47 2.44 1.47
N ASP A 147 14.45 1.58 1.63
CA ASP A 147 14.59 0.13 1.40
C ASP A 147 15.02 -0.25 -0.02
N PHE A 148 14.83 0.64 -0.99
CA PHE A 148 15.12 0.40 -2.42
C PHE A 148 16.13 1.36 -3.04
N LYS A 149 16.91 2.08 -2.23
CA LYS A 149 17.95 3.03 -2.68
C LYS A 149 19.25 2.32 -3.09
#